data_AF-A0A9W6B9Q0-F1
#
_entry.id   AF-A0A9W6B9Q0-F1
#
_cell.length_a   1.000
_cell.length_b   1.000
_cell.length_c   1.000
_cell.angle_alpha   90.00
_cell.angle_beta   90.00
_cell.angle_gamma   90.00
#
_symmetry.space_group_name_H-M   'P 1'
#
loop_
_entity.id
_entity.type
_entity.pdbx_description
1 polymer ?
#
loop_
_entity_poly.entity_id
_entity_poly.type
_entity_poly.pdbx_seq_one_letter_code
_entity_poly.pdbx_strand_id
1 'polypeptide(L)'
;MLSVNKEKKKQNTLLSPQIRTTQMMVIYTLLIITYKPISKRLGDFMDDVYNKMQQRCKIYAITYTLSKVKKKLNFGDNFLSQAIFHTSCIYNTDDALSKFSNFGLHFHPCVYNRIKDTWKSRMFRAEYLLSILNTIEPKEDSTSRLAVMHYVLEQVCMGLLYVFW
;
A
#
# COMPACT_ATOMS: atom_id res chain seq x y z
N MET A 1 -23.63 28.66 -65.49
CA MET A 1 -22.91 29.74 -64.77
C MET A 1 -23.74 30.09 -63.55
N LEU A 2 -23.13 30.04 -62.36
CA LEU A 2 -23.64 30.37 -61.02
C LEU A 2 -24.69 29.44 -60.39
N SER A 3 -24.17 28.38 -59.77
CA SER A 3 -24.77 27.63 -58.67
C SER A 3 -24.75 28.44 -57.38
N VAL A 4 -25.85 28.43 -56.62
CA VAL A 4 -25.84 28.70 -55.16
C VAL A 4 -26.82 27.72 -54.52
N ASN A 5 -26.28 26.58 -54.09
CA ASN A 5 -27.03 25.56 -53.35
C ASN A 5 -27.01 25.97 -51.87
N LYS A 6 -28.17 26.31 -51.30
CA LYS A 6 -28.29 26.71 -49.89
C LYS A 6 -28.21 25.46 -49.00
N GLU A 7 -27.08 25.28 -48.33
CA GLU A 7 -26.90 24.25 -47.31
C GLU A 7 -27.91 24.43 -46.17
N LYS A 8 -28.80 23.43 -46.00
CA LYS A 8 -29.60 23.27 -44.78
C LYS A 8 -28.67 22.77 -43.67
N LYS A 9 -28.33 23.65 -42.72
CA LYS A 9 -27.70 23.27 -41.44
C LYS A 9 -28.57 22.21 -40.74
N LYS A 10 -28.10 20.96 -40.72
CA LYS A 10 -28.55 19.95 -39.76
C LYS A 10 -28.17 20.45 -38.36
N GLN A 11 -29.14 20.88 -37.57
CA GLN A 11 -28.98 20.92 -36.12
C GLN A 11 -28.87 19.48 -35.64
N ASN A 12 -27.65 19.01 -35.47
CA ASN A 12 -27.41 17.85 -34.62
C ASN A 12 -27.66 18.33 -33.19
N THR A 13 -28.83 18.01 -32.65
CA THR A 13 -29.05 17.97 -31.21
C THR A 13 -28.09 16.93 -30.64
N LEU A 14 -26.87 17.35 -30.33
CA LEU A 14 -26.03 16.63 -29.40
C LEU A 14 -26.77 16.64 -28.06
N LEU A 15 -27.41 15.52 -27.76
CA LEU A 15 -27.75 15.15 -26.40
C LEU A 15 -26.48 15.36 -25.59
N SER A 16 -26.50 16.40 -24.76
CA SER A 16 -25.44 16.65 -23.79
C SER A 16 -25.17 15.32 -23.08
N PRO A 17 -23.91 14.86 -22.96
CA PRO A 17 -23.64 13.67 -22.18
C PRO A 17 -24.20 13.97 -20.79
N GLN A 18 -25.21 13.19 -20.39
CA GLN A 18 -25.59 13.15 -18.99
C GLN A 18 -24.30 12.84 -18.24
N ILE A 19 -23.74 13.86 -17.60
CA ILE A 19 -22.71 13.69 -16.59
C ILE A 19 -23.45 12.93 -15.49
N ARG A 20 -23.44 11.59 -15.60
CA ARG A 20 -23.59 10.73 -14.46
C ARG A 20 -22.43 11.16 -13.58
N THR A 21 -22.72 11.99 -12.59
CA THR A 21 -21.83 12.23 -11.48
C THR A 21 -21.68 10.88 -10.82
N THR A 22 -20.73 10.08 -11.31
CA THR A 22 -20.29 8.86 -10.65
C THR A 22 -19.89 9.33 -9.27
N GLN A 23 -20.71 9.03 -8.26
CA GLN A 23 -20.42 9.41 -6.88
C GLN A 23 -19.08 8.78 -6.54
N MET A 24 -18.04 9.59 -6.55
CA MET A 24 -16.68 9.13 -6.41
C MET A 24 -16.49 8.77 -4.95
N MET A 25 -16.49 7.47 -4.66
CA MET A 25 -16.24 6.97 -3.31
C MET A 25 -14.76 7.15 -3.00
N VAL A 26 -14.47 7.90 -1.94
CA VAL A 26 -13.10 8.11 -1.46
C VAL A 26 -12.82 7.18 -0.29
N ILE A 27 -11.65 6.56 -0.28
CA ILE A 27 -11.23 5.63 0.76
C ILE A 27 -10.02 6.20 1.49
N TYR A 28 -10.11 6.27 2.82
CA TYR A 28 -9.03 6.74 3.68
C TYR A 28 -8.65 5.69 4.73
N THR A 29 -7.39 5.71 5.14
CA THR A 29 -6.92 5.02 6.34
C THR A 29 -6.69 6.07 7.42
N LEU A 30 -7.31 5.89 8.58
CA LEU A 30 -7.23 6.81 9.71
C LEU A 30 -6.46 6.17 10.87
N LEU A 31 -5.32 6.76 11.23
CA LEU A 31 -4.56 6.37 12.42
C LEU A 31 -5.07 7.19 13.62
N ILE A 32 -5.58 6.50 14.64
CA ILE A 32 -6.09 7.12 15.87
C ILE A 32 -5.21 6.69 17.05
N ILE A 33 -4.59 7.66 17.71
CA ILE A 33 -3.73 7.42 18.88
C ILE A 33 -4.40 8.04 20.11
N THR A 34 -4.63 7.22 21.14
CA THR A 34 -5.38 7.62 22.35
C THR A 34 -4.61 7.28 23.62
N TYR A 35 -4.89 7.98 24.72
CA TYR A 35 -4.30 7.66 26.02
C TYR A 35 -4.78 6.32 26.59
N LYS A 36 -6.07 6.01 26.40
CA LYS A 36 -6.74 4.81 26.87
C LYS A 36 -7.33 4.06 25.68
N PRO A 37 -7.43 2.72 25.73
CA PRO A 37 -8.05 1.96 24.67
C PRO A 37 -9.49 2.43 24.43
N ILE A 38 -9.86 2.54 23.16
CA ILE A 38 -11.23 2.88 22.77
C ILE A 38 -12.11 1.67 23.10
N SER A 39 -13.13 1.89 23.93
CA SER A 39 -14.08 0.86 24.37
C SER A 39 -15.18 0.59 23.33
N LYS A 40 -15.46 1.56 22.44
CA LYS A 40 -16.42 1.40 21.35
C LYS A 40 -15.87 0.42 20.32
N ARG A 41 -16.75 -0.40 19.74
CA ARG A 41 -16.38 -1.26 18.60
C ARG A 41 -15.96 -0.37 17.44
N LEU A 42 -14.77 -0.62 16.89
CA LEU A 42 -14.26 0.15 15.75
C LEU A 42 -15.18 0.06 14.52
N GLY A 43 -15.87 -1.06 14.33
CA GLY A 43 -16.86 -1.23 13.27
C GLY A 43 -17.92 -0.14 13.31
N ASP A 44 -18.59 0.00 14.45
CA ASP A 44 -19.62 1.02 14.68
C ASP A 44 -19.09 2.43 14.39
N PHE A 45 -17.84 2.75 14.75
CA PHE A 45 -17.23 4.04 14.43
C PHE A 45 -17.05 4.23 12.91
N MET A 46 -16.54 3.21 12.20
CA MET A 46 -16.34 3.28 10.76
C MET A 46 -17.68 3.41 10.01
N ASP A 47 -18.69 2.68 10.45
CA ASP A 47 -20.05 2.72 9.90
C ASP A 47 -20.73 4.08 10.18
N ASP A 48 -20.57 4.61 11.40
CA ASP A 48 -21.07 5.94 11.76
C ASP A 48 -20.49 7.02 10.84
N VAL A 49 -19.18 6.98 10.58
CA VAL A 49 -18.53 7.95 9.70
C VAL A 49 -18.98 7.75 8.25
N TYR A 50 -19.04 6.51 7.77
CA TYR A 50 -19.51 6.20 6.42
C TYR A 50 -20.93 6.73 6.18
N ASN A 51 -21.83 6.50 7.13
CA ASN A 51 -23.22 6.97 7.05
C ASN A 51 -23.31 8.50 7.14
N LYS A 52 -22.57 9.15 8.06
CA LYS A 52 -22.53 10.61 8.18
C LYS A 52 -21.96 11.30 6.94
N MET A 53 -21.05 10.65 6.24
CA MET A 53 -20.47 11.14 4.98
C MET A 53 -21.31 10.77 3.75
N GLN A 54 -22.59 10.45 3.93
CA GLN A 54 -23.53 10.08 2.87
C GLN A 54 -23.01 8.96 1.97
N GLN A 55 -22.27 8.00 2.56
CA GLN A 55 -21.71 6.84 1.86
C GLN A 55 -20.67 7.17 0.78
N ARG A 56 -20.14 8.41 0.78
CA ARG A 56 -19.12 8.87 -0.18
C ARG A 56 -17.69 8.73 0.34
N CYS A 57 -17.51 8.46 1.62
CA CYS A 57 -16.21 8.34 2.26
C CYS A 57 -16.16 7.10 3.14
N LYS A 58 -15.31 6.14 2.79
CA LYS A 58 -15.06 4.93 3.60
C LYS A 58 -13.75 5.10 4.34
N ILE A 59 -13.75 4.83 5.64
CA ILE A 59 -12.56 4.93 6.48
C ILE A 59 -12.22 3.58 7.06
N TYR A 60 -10.93 3.23 7.00
CA TYR A 60 -10.35 2.12 7.77
C TYR A 60 -9.57 2.68 8.95
N ALA A 61 -10.10 2.48 10.15
CA ALA A 61 -9.49 3.00 11.37
C ALA A 61 -8.46 2.02 11.94
N ILE A 62 -7.24 2.51 12.21
CA ILE A 62 -6.17 1.82 12.92
C ILE A 62 -6.00 2.52 14.26
N THR A 63 -6.22 1.80 15.36
CA THR A 63 -6.16 2.40 16.70
C THR A 63 -4.96 1.91 17.50
N TYR A 64 -4.27 2.85 18.13
CA TYR A 64 -3.23 2.56 19.11
C TYR A 64 -3.44 3.33 20.40
N THR A 65 -2.90 2.78 21.50
CA THR A 65 -2.69 3.56 22.71
C THR A 65 -1.34 4.27 22.63
N LEU A 66 -1.22 5.43 23.27
CA LEU A 66 0.03 6.20 23.31
C LEU A 66 1.18 5.35 23.87
N SER A 67 0.93 4.51 24.88
CA SER A 67 1.97 3.62 25.42
C SER A 67 2.47 2.60 24.40
N LYS A 68 1.58 2.03 23.58
CA LYS A 68 1.93 1.09 22.51
C LYS A 68 2.71 1.79 21.40
N VAL A 69 2.29 2.99 21.00
CA VAL A 69 3.02 3.80 20.00
C VAL A 69 4.42 4.12 20.48
N LYS A 70 4.58 4.65 21.71
CA LYS A 70 5.90 4.95 22.29
C LYS A 70 6.81 3.72 22.28
N LYS A 71 6.29 2.57 22.70
CA LYS A 71 7.04 1.31 22.67
C LYS A 71 7.46 0.94 21.25
N LYS A 72 6.55 0.97 20.29
CA LYS A 72 6.82 0.61 18.89
C LYS A 72 7.77 1.59 18.19
N LEU A 73 7.64 2.89 18.44
CA LEU A 73 8.56 3.90 17.93
C LEU A 73 9.98 3.71 18.51
N ASN A 74 10.10 3.36 19.80
CA ASN A 74 11.40 3.00 20.39
C ASN A 74 12.05 1.78 19.72
N PHE A 75 11.26 0.86 19.16
CA PHE A 75 11.77 -0.31 18.41
C PHE A 75 11.91 -0.04 16.90
N GLY A 76 11.66 1.18 16.42
CA GLY A 76 11.84 1.53 15.02
C GLY A 76 10.70 1.10 14.10
N ASP A 77 9.44 1.08 14.57
CA ASP A 77 8.26 0.82 13.72
C ASP A 77 8.15 1.88 12.60
N ASN A 78 8.60 1.50 11.39
CA ASN A 78 8.67 2.38 10.23
C ASN A 78 7.30 2.91 9.81
N PHE A 79 6.27 2.05 9.84
CA PHE A 79 4.92 2.46 9.46
C PHE A 79 4.42 3.57 10.40
N LEU A 80 4.56 3.38 11.71
CA LEU A 80 4.13 4.39 12.68
C LEU A 80 4.96 5.67 12.58
N SER A 81 6.27 5.57 12.39
CA SER A 81 7.14 6.74 12.21
C SER A 81 6.70 7.56 10.98
N GLN A 82 6.51 6.90 9.84
CA GLN A 82 6.03 7.56 8.63
C GLN A 82 4.63 8.16 8.80
N ALA A 83 3.69 7.39 9.36
CA ALA A 83 2.33 7.86 9.57
C ALA A 83 2.26 9.06 10.52
N ILE A 84 3.04 9.08 11.60
CA ILE A 84 2.97 10.15 12.61
C ILE A 84 3.71 11.41 12.16
N PHE A 85 4.89 11.27 11.55
CA PHE A 85 5.78 12.42 11.28
C PHE A 85 5.73 12.93 9.83
N HIS A 86 5.21 12.14 8.89
CA HIS A 86 5.23 12.48 7.46
C HIS A 86 3.84 12.53 6.81
N THR A 87 2.75 12.32 7.56
CA THR A 87 1.39 12.50 7.04
C THR A 87 0.67 13.66 7.70
N SER A 88 -0.31 14.22 7.00
CA SER A 88 -1.09 15.36 7.50
C SER A 88 -1.89 14.98 8.74
N CYS A 89 -1.57 15.60 9.87
CA CYS A 89 -2.31 15.40 11.12
C CYS A 89 -3.63 16.18 11.09
N ILE A 90 -4.75 15.46 11.24
CA ILE A 90 -6.09 16.06 11.25
C ILE A 90 -6.41 16.67 12.62
N TYR A 91 -5.94 16.05 13.70
CA TYR A 91 -6.21 16.47 15.06
C TYR A 91 -5.11 15.99 16.01
N ASN A 92 -4.67 16.88 16.90
CA ASN A 92 -3.72 16.54 17.96
C ASN A 92 -4.10 17.25 19.27
N THR A 93 -3.97 16.55 20.40
CA THR A 93 -4.23 17.10 21.74
C THR A 93 -2.97 17.67 22.38
N ASP A 94 -1.80 17.07 22.12
CA ASP A 94 -0.52 17.46 22.72
C ASP A 94 0.69 16.98 21.92
N ASP A 95 1.88 17.49 22.25
CA ASP A 95 3.12 17.16 21.55
C ASP A 95 3.85 15.93 22.14
N ALA A 96 3.15 14.99 22.81
CA ALA A 96 3.81 13.86 23.48
C ALA A 96 4.60 12.93 22.54
N LEU A 97 4.30 12.95 21.23
CA LEU A 97 4.97 12.16 20.20
C LEU A 97 6.12 12.92 19.50
N SER A 98 6.22 14.24 19.65
CA SER A 98 7.25 15.06 19.00
C SER A 98 8.67 14.62 19.36
N LYS A 99 8.89 14.19 20.61
CA LYS A 99 10.19 13.68 21.10
C LYS A 99 10.67 12.44 20.37
N PHE A 100 9.80 11.76 19.63
CA PHE A 100 10.12 10.56 18.87
C PHE A 100 10.42 10.84 17.40
N SER A 101 10.33 12.10 16.93
CA SER A 101 10.62 12.48 15.53
C SER A 101 12.06 12.18 15.12
N ASN A 102 12.98 12.09 16.08
CA ASN A 102 14.41 11.90 15.85
C ASN A 102 14.84 10.43 15.96
N PHE A 103 13.92 9.49 16.19
CA PHE A 103 14.25 8.07 16.04
C PHE A 103 14.32 7.76 14.55
N GLY A 104 15.53 7.93 13.99
CA GLY A 104 15.87 7.32 12.71
C GLY A 104 15.58 5.83 12.73
N LEU A 105 15.53 5.20 11.55
CA LEU A 105 15.48 3.75 11.42
C LEU A 105 16.80 3.17 11.98
N HIS A 106 16.87 2.97 13.29
CA HIS A 106 18.02 2.37 13.95
C HIS A 106 17.94 0.86 13.77
N PHE A 107 18.07 0.39 12.52
CA PHE A 107 18.42 -1.01 12.33
C PHE A 107 19.82 -1.18 12.89
N HIS A 108 19.97 -2.07 13.87
CA HIS A 108 21.30 -2.46 14.33
C HIS A 108 22.09 -2.90 13.08
N PRO A 109 23.25 -2.29 12.76
CA PRO A 109 23.94 -2.54 11.48
C PRO A 109 24.15 -4.02 11.18
N CYS A 110 24.43 -4.82 12.22
CA CYS A 110 24.55 -6.28 12.08
C CYS A 110 23.26 -6.98 11.65
N VAL A 111 22.09 -6.54 12.12
CA VAL A 111 20.79 -7.11 11.72
C VAL A 111 20.47 -6.74 10.28
N TYR A 112 20.67 -5.46 9.93
CA TYR A 112 20.48 -4.99 8.55
C TYR A 112 21.39 -5.73 7.57
N ASN A 113 22.68 -5.83 7.87
CA ASN A 113 23.64 -6.54 7.02
C ASN A 113 23.27 -8.02 6.87
N ARG A 114 22.87 -8.68 7.96
CA ARG A 114 22.42 -10.09 7.91
C ARG A 114 21.20 -10.28 7.01
N ILE A 115 20.20 -9.39 7.11
CA ILE A 115 19.00 -9.42 6.24
C ILE A 115 19.40 -9.16 4.79
N LYS A 116 20.23 -8.14 4.55
CA LYS A 116 20.71 -7.77 3.21
C LYS A 116 21.50 -8.90 2.54
N ASP A 117 22.40 -9.54 3.27
CA ASP A 117 23.23 -10.64 2.75
C ASP A 117 22.36 -11.87 2.44
N THR A 118 21.42 -12.18 3.32
CA THR A 118 20.45 -13.27 3.09
C THR A 118 19.59 -12.99 1.86
N TRP A 119 19.03 -11.78 1.75
CA TRP A 119 18.25 -11.34 0.59
C TRP A 119 19.06 -11.47 -0.71
N LYS A 120 20.28 -10.93 -0.74
CA LYS A 120 21.17 -11.01 -1.91
C LYS A 120 21.46 -12.46 -2.31
N SER A 121 21.78 -13.32 -1.35
CA SER A 121 22.06 -14.73 -1.60
C SER A 121 20.86 -15.46 -2.22
N ARG A 122 19.65 -15.19 -1.71
CA ARG A 122 18.40 -15.77 -2.24
C ARG A 122 18.07 -15.25 -3.64
N MET A 123 18.19 -13.95 -3.89
CA MET A 123 17.96 -13.37 -5.22
C MET A 123 18.97 -13.88 -6.25
N PHE A 124 20.25 -13.97 -5.88
CA PHE A 124 21.29 -14.52 -6.76
C PHE A 124 20.98 -15.96 -7.19
N ARG A 125 20.51 -16.80 -6.25
CA ARG A 125 20.07 -18.17 -6.58
C ARG A 125 18.84 -18.20 -7.49
N ALA A 126 17.87 -17.31 -7.25
CA ALA A 126 16.69 -17.19 -8.10
C ALA A 126 17.06 -16.77 -9.53
N GLU A 127 17.94 -15.77 -9.67
CA GLU A 127 18.46 -15.31 -10.96
C GLU A 127 19.24 -16.40 -11.71
N TYR A 128 20.06 -17.18 -10.98
CA TYR A 128 20.77 -18.32 -11.56
C TYR A 128 19.79 -19.40 -12.08
N LEU A 129 18.75 -19.74 -11.32
CA LEU A 129 17.73 -20.70 -11.76
C LEU A 129 16.94 -20.18 -12.98
N LEU A 130 16.65 -18.87 -13.02
CA LEU A 130 16.03 -18.23 -14.18
C LEU A 130 16.92 -18.27 -15.42
N SER A 131 18.24 -18.12 -15.27
CA SER A 131 19.16 -18.19 -16.40
C SER A 131 19.23 -19.60 -17.02
N ILE A 132 19.13 -20.65 -16.19
CA ILE A 132 19.01 -22.05 -16.65
C ILE A 132 17.70 -22.28 -17.42
N LEU A 133 16.59 -21.65 -17.00
CA LEU A 133 15.31 -21.75 -17.71
C LEU A 133 15.37 -21.17 -19.14
N ASN A 134 16.24 -20.19 -19.36
CA ASN A 134 16.42 -19.57 -20.67
C ASN A 134 17.31 -20.41 -21.62
N THR A 135 18.06 -21.37 -21.09
CA THR A 135 18.91 -22.28 -21.90
C THR A 135 18.23 -23.60 -22.24
N ILE A 136 17.17 -23.99 -21.52
CA ILE A 136 16.38 -25.19 -21.80
C ILE A 136 15.41 -24.92 -22.95
N GLU A 137 15.53 -25.64 -24.07
CA GLU A 137 14.62 -25.49 -25.21
C GLU A 137 13.16 -25.73 -24.79
N PRO A 138 12.20 -24.90 -25.24
CA PRO A 138 10.81 -24.95 -24.79
C PRO A 138 10.07 -26.23 -25.21
N LYS A 139 10.65 -27.05 -26.10
CA LYS A 139 10.02 -28.26 -26.64
C LYS A 139 10.30 -29.54 -25.85
N GLU A 140 11.32 -29.59 -25.00
CA GLU A 140 11.81 -30.89 -24.48
C GLU A 140 11.25 -31.30 -23.11
N ASP A 141 10.95 -30.39 -22.18
CA ASP A 141 10.38 -30.82 -20.89
C ASP A 141 9.66 -29.71 -20.10
N SER A 142 8.34 -29.64 -20.25
CA SER A 142 7.48 -28.70 -19.52
C SER A 142 7.49 -28.96 -18.00
N THR A 143 7.71 -30.19 -17.56
CA THR A 143 7.72 -30.59 -16.14
C THR A 143 8.98 -30.06 -15.46
N SER A 144 10.14 -30.24 -16.09
CA SER A 144 11.41 -29.69 -15.58
C SER A 144 11.40 -28.17 -15.51
N ARG A 145 10.83 -27.49 -16.51
CA ARG A 145 10.68 -26.02 -16.49
C ARG A 145 9.80 -25.55 -15.34
N LEU A 146 8.67 -26.23 -15.11
CA LEU A 146 7.77 -25.93 -13.99
C LEU A 146 8.46 -26.14 -12.65
N ALA A 147 9.23 -27.23 -12.50
CA ALA A 147 10.00 -27.50 -11.29
C ALA A 147 11.04 -26.40 -11.01
N VAL A 148 11.79 -25.95 -12.03
CA VAL A 148 12.75 -24.85 -11.86
C VAL A 148 12.05 -23.54 -11.49
N MET A 149 10.91 -23.23 -12.11
CA MET A 149 10.11 -22.04 -11.73
C MET A 149 9.61 -22.10 -10.29
N HIS A 150 9.21 -23.28 -9.81
CA HIS A 150 8.82 -23.47 -8.42
C HIS A 150 9.97 -23.12 -7.47
N TYR A 151 11.19 -23.59 -7.74
CA TYR A 151 12.36 -23.26 -6.93
C TYR A 151 12.74 -21.77 -6.98
N VAL A 152 12.56 -21.11 -8.12
CA VAL A 152 12.74 -19.65 -8.23
C VAL A 152 11.80 -18.93 -7.26
N LEU A 153 10.50 -19.27 -7.31
CA LEU A 153 9.49 -18.69 -6.40
C LEU A 153 9.83 -18.97 -4.94
N GLU A 154 10.27 -20.19 -4.63
CA GLU A 154 10.66 -20.57 -3.27
C GLU A 154 11.81 -19.69 -2.74
N GLN A 155 12.85 -19.43 -3.55
CA GLN A 155 13.95 -18.53 -3.15
C GLN A 155 13.43 -17.10 -2.90
N VAL A 156 12.53 -16.61 -3.75
CA VAL A 156 11.96 -15.27 -3.60
C VAL A 156 11.10 -15.18 -2.33
N CYS A 157 10.20 -16.14 -2.11
CA CYS A 157 9.36 -16.20 -0.93
C CYS A 157 10.17 -16.32 0.36
N MET A 158 11.21 -17.17 0.39
CA MET A 158 12.12 -17.26 1.54
C MET A 158 12.87 -15.94 1.79
N GLY A 159 13.30 -15.25 0.74
CA GLY A 159 13.93 -13.94 0.85
C GLY A 159 12.99 -12.90 1.45
N LEU A 160 11.74 -12.87 0.99
CA LEU A 160 10.71 -11.97 1.51
C LEU A 160 10.35 -12.28 2.96
N LEU A 161 10.16 -13.56 3.30
CA LEU A 161 9.92 -13.98 4.68
C LEU A 161 11.04 -13.48 5.59
N TYR A 162 12.30 -13.63 5.21
CA TYR A 162 13.43 -13.17 6.04
C TYR A 162 13.54 -11.64 6.16
N VAL A 163 12.99 -10.88 5.21
CA VAL A 163 12.95 -9.41 5.28
C VAL A 163 11.84 -8.93 6.22
N PHE A 164 10.72 -9.65 6.26
CA PHE A 164 9.51 -9.23 6.97
C PHE A 164 9.24 -9.98 8.29
N TRP A 165 9.93 -11.09 8.55
CA TRP A 165 9.78 -11.97 9.72
C TRP A 165 11.14 -12.32 10.33
#